data_AF-A0AAV4U4Z7-F1
#
_entry.id   AF-A0AAV4U4Z7-F1
#
_cell.length_a   1.000
_cell.length_b   1.000
_cell.length_c   1.000
_cell.angle_alpha   90.00
_cell.angle_beta   90.00
_cell.angle_gamma   90.00
#
_symmetry.space_group_name_H-M   'P 1'
#
loop_
_entity.id
_entity.type
_entity.pdbx_description
1 polymer ?
#
loop_
_entity_poly.entity_id
_entity_poly.type
_entity_poly.pdbx_seq_one_letter_code
_entity_poly.pdbx_strand_id
1 'polypeptide(L)'
;MASHLKVSDRFDRWALEIQSYDIKIYYSPGKMNIVSNLLSRLVCDHKEESSAICIIQIVFSARKANGIREEQLKDYELKNIIDCFDRSVKDVTESHK
;
A
#
# COMPACT_ATOMS: atom_id res chain seq x y z
N MET A 1 6.67 -38.98 1.19
CA MET A 1 5.57 -38.66 0.25
C MET A 1 5.51 -37.15 0.13
N ALA A 2 6.03 -36.58 -0.96
CA ALA A 2 5.94 -35.14 -1.19
C ALA A 2 4.50 -34.82 -1.60
N SER A 3 3.81 -34.01 -0.81
CA SER A 3 2.53 -33.44 -1.20
C SER A 3 2.74 -32.63 -2.48
N HIS A 4 2.10 -33.05 -3.57
CA HIS A 4 2.01 -32.25 -4.78
C HIS A 4 1.25 -30.97 -4.40
N LEU A 5 1.97 -29.87 -4.19
CA LEU A 5 1.38 -28.55 -4.06
C LEU A 5 0.65 -28.29 -5.37
N LYS A 6 -0.69 -28.35 -5.33
CA LYS A 6 -1.51 -28.04 -6.49
C LYS A 6 -1.33 -26.56 -6.80
N VAL A 7 -0.63 -26.29 -7.88
CA VAL A 7 -0.51 -24.95 -8.46
C VAL A 7 -1.91 -24.53 -8.89
N SER A 8 -2.28 -23.29 -8.60
CA SER A 8 -3.61 -22.76 -8.92
C SER A 8 -3.80 -22.72 -10.43
N ASP A 9 -4.95 -23.16 -10.94
CA ASP A 9 -5.28 -23.15 -12.39
C ASP A 9 -5.12 -21.76 -13.06
N ARG A 10 -5.22 -20.67 -12.26
CA ARG A 10 -4.94 -19.30 -12.71
C ARG A 10 -3.46 -19.00 -13.04
N PHE A 11 -2.55 -19.84 -12.56
CA PHE A 11 -1.11 -19.70 -12.74
C PHE A 11 -0.61 -20.47 -13.97
N ASP A 12 -1.33 -21.51 -14.42
CA ASP A 12 -0.86 -22.38 -15.49
C ASP A 12 -0.57 -21.64 -16.81
N ARG A 13 -1.40 -20.66 -17.16
CA ARG A 13 -1.16 -19.81 -18.34
C ARG A 13 0.12 -18.98 -18.22
N TRP A 14 0.42 -18.47 -17.03
CA TRP A 14 1.56 -17.59 -16.80
C TRP A 14 2.84 -18.35 -16.46
N ALA A 15 2.75 -19.63 -16.08
CA ALA A 15 3.89 -20.43 -15.65
C ALA A 15 5.00 -20.48 -16.70
N LEU A 16 4.66 -20.74 -17.97
CA LEU A 16 5.63 -20.81 -19.07
C LEU A 16 6.31 -19.46 -19.33
N GLU A 17 5.55 -18.37 -19.23
CA GLU A 17 6.07 -17.03 -19.46
C GLU A 17 6.97 -16.59 -18.30
N ILE A 18 6.52 -16.79 -17.06
CA ILE A 18 7.28 -16.47 -15.85
C ILE A 18 8.58 -17.30 -15.77
N GLN A 19 8.55 -18.57 -16.18
CA GLN A 19 9.73 -19.45 -16.20
C GLN A 19 10.85 -18.96 -17.12
N SER A 20 10.54 -18.10 -18.10
CA SER A 20 11.56 -17.51 -18.97
C SER A 20 12.43 -16.45 -18.27
N TYR A 21 12.03 -15.98 -17.08
CA TYR A 21 12.73 -14.95 -16.32
C TYR A 21 13.41 -15.55 -15.07
N ASP A 22 14.61 -15.07 -14.75
CA ASP A 22 15.27 -15.36 -13.47
C ASP A 22 14.70 -14.44 -12.36
N ILE A 23 13.50 -14.79 -11.86
CA ILE A 23 12.81 -14.02 -10.83
C ILE A 23 12.74 -14.74 -9.48
N LYS A 24 12.80 -13.95 -8.41
CA LYS A 24 12.56 -14.39 -7.04
C LYS A 24 11.35 -13.65 -6.47
N ILE A 25 10.37 -14.40 -5.98
CA ILE A 25 9.12 -13.85 -5.44
C ILE A 25 9.24 -13.73 -3.92
N TYR A 26 9.03 -12.52 -3.39
CA TYR A 26 9.01 -12.25 -1.95
C TYR A 26 7.68 -11.65 -1.54
N TYR A 27 7.18 -12.06 -0.37
CA TYR A 27 6.01 -11.43 0.22
C TYR A 27 6.37 -10.07 0.81
N SER A 28 5.60 -9.03 0.44
CA SER A 28 5.66 -7.71 1.06
C SER A 28 4.32 -7.40 1.74
N PRO A 29 4.31 -6.99 3.03
CA PRO A 29 3.09 -6.54 3.69
C PRO A 29 2.45 -5.36 2.95
N GLY A 30 1.11 -5.30 2.91
CA GLY A 30 0.37 -4.29 2.14
C GLY A 30 0.75 -2.84 2.43
N LYS A 31 1.13 -2.52 3.69
CA LYS A 31 1.62 -1.19 4.10
C LYS A 31 2.89 -0.74 3.37
N MET A 32 3.68 -1.66 2.82
CA MET A 32 4.87 -1.34 2.02
C MET A 32 4.55 -1.17 0.54
N ASN A 33 3.36 -1.60 0.10
CA ASN A 33 2.99 -1.62 -1.31
C ASN A 33 2.24 -0.34 -1.75
N ILE A 34 2.48 0.79 -1.06
CA ILE A 34 1.75 2.05 -1.27
C ILE A 34 1.91 2.55 -2.71
N VAL A 35 3.12 2.44 -3.26
CA VAL A 35 3.43 2.89 -4.63
C VAL A 35 2.65 2.07 -5.66
N SER A 36 2.72 0.75 -5.57
CA SER A 36 1.99 -0.15 -6.48
C SER A 36 0.48 0.03 -6.35
N ASN A 37 -0.05 0.12 -5.13
CA ASN A 37 -1.47 0.34 -4.87
C ASN A 37 -1.97 1.70 -5.36
N LEU A 38 -1.12 2.74 -5.33
CA LEU A 38 -1.46 4.05 -5.89
C LEU A 38 -1.50 3.98 -7.41
N LEU A 39 -0.45 3.43 -8.04
CA LEU A 39 -0.36 3.26 -9.50
C LEU A 39 -1.52 2.44 -10.06
N SER A 40 -1.90 1.34 -9.39
CA SER A 40 -2.97 0.44 -9.88
C SER A 40 -4.36 1.07 -9.86
N ARG A 41 -4.55 2.19 -9.13
CA ARG A 41 -5.84 2.89 -9.01
C ARG A 41 -5.97 4.06 -9.98
N LEU A 42 -4.88 4.42 -10.66
CA LEU A 42 -4.93 5.47 -11.66
C LEU A 42 -5.78 4.99 -12.84
N VAL A 43 -6.81 5.77 -13.17
CA VAL A 43 -7.64 5.51 -14.34
C VAL A 43 -6.85 5.94 -15.56
N CYS A 44 -6.26 4.99 -16.26
CA CYS A 44 -5.75 5.23 -17.60
C CYS A 44 -6.94 5.24 -18.57
N ASP A 45 -7.41 6.42 -18.99
CA ASP A 45 -8.36 6.52 -20.11
C ASP A 45 -7.55 6.25 -21.39
N HIS A 46 -7.43 4.97 -21.77
CA HIS A 46 -6.63 4.49 -22.89
C HIS A 46 -7.21 4.88 -24.26
N LYS A 47 -7.48 6.18 -24.48
CA LYS A 47 -7.97 6.69 -25.76
C LYS A 47 -6.87 7.11 -26.74
N GLU A 48 -5.63 7.18 -26.30
CA GLU A 48 -4.49 7.40 -27.20
C GLU A 48 -3.33 6.49 -26.82
N GLU A 49 -2.73 5.84 -27.82
CA GLU A 49 -1.58 4.94 -27.75
C GLU A 49 -0.27 5.63 -27.33
N SER A 50 -0.36 6.78 -26.65
CA SER A 50 0.78 7.38 -26.00
C SER A 50 0.87 6.81 -24.60
N SER A 51 1.87 5.96 -24.37
CA SER A 51 2.35 5.57 -23.06
C SER A 51 2.89 6.81 -22.32
N ALA A 52 2.00 7.73 -21.95
CA ALA A 52 2.33 8.88 -21.15
C ALA A 52 2.85 8.35 -19.81
N ILE A 53 4.14 8.56 -19.55
CA ILE A 53 4.78 8.24 -18.28
C ILE A 53 4.01 9.01 -17.21
N CYS A 54 3.22 8.31 -16.39
CA CYS A 54 2.53 8.94 -15.28
C CYS A 54 3.55 9.22 -14.18
N ILE A 55 3.97 10.48 -14.06
CA ILE A 55 4.93 10.90 -13.03
C ILE A 55 4.17 11.04 -11.71
N ILE A 56 4.40 10.12 -10.77
CA ILE A 56 3.94 10.26 -9.39
C ILE A 56 5.06 10.89 -8.56
N GLN A 57 4.85 12.13 -8.11
CA GLN A 57 5.75 12.76 -7.15
C GLN A 57 5.30 12.45 -5.73
N ILE A 58 5.98 11.49 -5.08
CA ILE A 58 5.77 11.22 -3.65
C ILE A 58 6.69 12.14 -2.85
N VAL A 59 6.12 13.18 -2.27
CA VAL A 59 6.86 14.08 -1.38
C VAL A 59 6.88 13.48 0.01
N PHE A 60 8.02 12.87 0.38
CA PHE A 60 8.27 12.52 1.77
C PHE A 60 8.69 13.79 2.51
N SER A 61 7.99 14.10 3.60
CA SER A 61 8.45 15.17 4.48
C SER A 61 9.82 14.80 5.05
N ALA A 62 10.82 15.66 4.84
CA ALA A 62 12.12 15.54 5.50
C ALA A 62 12.01 15.75 7.03
N ARG A 63 10.87 16.28 7.51
CA ARG A 63 10.64 16.47 8.94
C ARG A 63 10.28 15.16 9.61
N LYS A 64 10.74 15.00 10.84
CA LYS A 64 10.39 13.86 11.69
C LYS A 64 8.88 13.85 11.98
N ALA A 65 8.28 12.66 12.01
CA ALA A 65 6.85 12.47 12.24
C ALA A 65 6.35 13.17 13.53
N ASN A 66 7.20 13.18 14.56
CA ASN A 66 6.94 13.81 15.86
C ASN A 66 6.67 15.31 15.71
N GLY A 67 7.52 16.01 14.96
CA GLY A 67 7.39 17.46 14.75
C GLY A 67 6.16 17.80 13.91
N ILE A 68 5.81 16.95 12.95
CA ILE A 68 4.56 17.09 12.17
C ILE A 68 3.35 16.94 13.10
N ARG A 69 3.36 15.94 13.99
CA ARG A 69 2.25 15.70 14.93
C ARG A 69 2.07 16.86 15.92
N GLU A 70 3.16 17.40 16.45
CA GLU A 70 3.11 18.57 17.36
C GLU A 70 2.54 19.81 16.68
N GLU A 71 2.91 20.05 15.42
CA GLU A 71 2.38 21.17 14.63
C GLU A 71 0.90 20.98 14.31
N GLN A 72 0.48 19.77 13.94
CA GLN A 72 -0.93 19.44 13.66
C GLN A 72 -1.82 19.62 14.90
N LEU A 73 -1.31 19.33 16.10
CA LEU A 73 -2.06 19.51 17.35
C LEU A 73 -2.28 20.99 17.73
N LYS A 74 -1.56 21.93 17.10
CA LYS A 74 -1.81 23.38 17.27
C LYS A 74 -3.06 23.83 16.54
N ASP A 75 -3.44 23.14 15.48
CA ASP A 75 -4.67 23.38 14.74
C ASP A 75 -5.84 22.68 15.46
N TYR A 76 -6.87 23.44 15.80
CA TYR A 76 -8.00 22.94 16.58
C TYR A 76 -8.84 21.90 15.80
N GLU A 77 -9.06 22.11 14.50
CA GLU A 77 -9.85 21.19 13.68
C GLU A 77 -9.09 19.88 13.46
N LEU A 78 -7.79 19.97 13.13
CA LEU A 78 -6.95 18.79 12.97
C LEU A 78 -6.79 18.03 14.28
N LYS A 79 -6.63 18.73 15.41
CA LYS A 79 -6.60 18.11 16.74
C LYS A 79 -7.88 17.32 17.01
N ASN A 80 -9.06 17.87 16.72
CA ASN A 80 -10.32 17.16 16.93
C ASN A 80 -10.43 15.89 16.10
N ILE A 81 -10.00 15.95 14.83
CA ILE A 81 -9.97 14.78 13.94
C ILE A 81 -9.02 13.72 14.50
N ILE A 82 -7.81 14.13 14.89
CA ILE A 82 -6.80 13.27 15.50
C ILE A 82 -7.33 12.58 16.76
N ASP A 83 -7.92 13.34 17.67
CA ASP A 83 -8.47 12.83 18.93
C ASP A 83 -9.60 11.83 18.69
N CYS A 84 -10.42 12.01 17.65
CA CYS A 84 -11.45 11.04 17.27
C CYS A 84 -10.83 9.69 16.87
N PHE A 85 -9.78 9.69 16.04
CA PHE A 85 -9.10 8.45 15.63
C PHE A 85 -8.35 7.79 16.78
N ASP A 86 -7.66 8.57 17.63
CA ASP A 86 -6.90 8.03 18.75
C ASP A 86 -7.81 7.45 19.85
N ARG A 87 -9.05 7.96 20.00
CA ARG A 87 -10.07 7.36 20.89
C ARG A 87 -10.54 5.99 20.38
N SER A 88 -10.82 5.87 19.08
CA SER A 88 -11.26 4.60 18.47
C SER A 88 -10.25 3.47 18.69
N VAL A 89 -8.95 3.77 18.80
CA VAL A 89 -7.91 2.77 19.05
C VAL A 89 -7.93 2.30 20.51
N LYS A 90 -8.20 3.19 21.46
CA LYS A 90 -8.22 2.85 22.90
C LYS A 90 -9.37 1.93 23.27
N ASP A 91 -10.55 2.17 22.72
CA ASP A 91 -11.75 1.35 22.98
C ASP A 91 -11.56 -0.11 22.53
N VAL A 92 -10.83 -0.33 21.43
CA VAL A 92 -10.52 -1.67 20.92
C VAL A 92 -9.51 -2.40 21.81
N THR A 93 -8.54 -1.67 22.39
CA THR A 93 -7.51 -2.25 23.25
C THR A 93 -7.98 -2.54 24.68
N GLU A 94 -8.97 -1.79 25.19
CA GLU A 94 -9.53 -2.01 26.54
C GLU A 94 -10.62 -3.10 26.55
N SER A 95 -11.28 -3.37 25.42
CA SER A 95 -12.30 -4.43 25.30
C SER A 95 -11.73 -5.87 25.26
N HIS A 96 -10.42 -6.03 25.30
CA HIS A 96 -9.72 -7.33 25.27
C HIS A 96 -8.95 -7.64 26.57
N LYS A 97 -9.29 -7.00 27.68
CA LYS A 97 -8.70 -7.27 29.00
C LYS A 97 -9.72 -7.83 29.98
#